data_AF-A0A7C6LCW9-F1
#
_entry.id   AF-A0A7C6LCW9-F1
#
_cell.length_a   1.000
_cell.length_b   1.000
_cell.length_c   1.000
_cell.angle_alpha   90.00
_cell.angle_beta   90.00
_cell.angle_gamma   90.00
#
_symmetry.space_group_name_H-M   'P 1'
#
loop_
_entity.id
_entity.type
_entity.pdbx_description
1 polymer ?
#
loop_
_entity_poly.entity_id
_entity_poly.type
_entity_poly.pdbx_seq_one_letter_code
_entity_poly.pdbx_strand_id
1 'polypeptide(L)'
;MRKILALLLIFAFTLLPLSGVLAAPKVKLGNEVLLEEYRHLIAGKRIGLVTNHTGVDSRGRSFVDILSSDPSLNLAALYAPEHGLDGTAKAGEYVASYTHPTLGIPVYSLYGSTRMPTEAMLKDIDVLLFDIQDIGARTYTYMSTLNYVMQAAAKYHKPVMVLDRPNPLGGLTVDGPMMEDKFISFVGVDNLPMAHGMTAGELALFFNRKIGADLTVIPMKGWTRDMVWQDTGLPWVGTSPNIPDLVSCFGYMATGLGEGTGIYQADKFKWIGGKGIDPYRFAELLNSAGLPGVEFLPEYQGQAGGVRLQITDYHQFNPAKTGIYALAYAKSLNNFTVPKSGATIVMFDKIMGTDKIGAALEQGLSPQEIEAIYAPALAKFKEERQQYLLYGPVPAKDGGIKIFVNNHQVNFDVPPYLDENNRLLVPFRAIAEAMGAGVHWLPDTKQVSVVGRGRIILLTVGDHSAVVNGETHMMDTTPVIRDGRTLVPVRYVGEFLQGVVHWDQNEKLVDIKF
;
A
#
# COMPACT_ATOMS: atom_id res chain seq x y z
N MET A 1 35.73 75.22 -11.16
CA MET A 1 34.68 74.48 -11.92
C MET A 1 34.67 73.03 -11.45
N ARG A 2 33.68 72.64 -10.65
CA ARG A 2 32.70 71.53 -10.89
C ARG A 2 33.37 70.19 -11.26
N LYS A 3 33.56 69.26 -10.29
CA LYS A 3 32.64 68.16 -9.89
C LYS A 3 32.19 67.29 -11.07
N ILE A 4 32.51 65.99 -11.02
CA ILE A 4 31.53 64.87 -11.10
C ILE A 4 32.14 63.67 -10.36
N LEU A 5 31.36 63.17 -9.40
CA LEU A 5 31.58 62.03 -8.52
C LEU A 5 30.99 60.80 -9.23
N ALA A 6 31.77 59.74 -9.45
CA ALA A 6 31.22 58.46 -9.93
C ALA A 6 30.89 57.58 -8.71
N LEU A 7 29.60 57.37 -8.47
CA LEU A 7 29.09 56.42 -7.49
C LEU A 7 29.22 54.99 -8.06
N LEU A 8 30.02 54.14 -7.42
CA LEU A 8 30.05 52.70 -7.64
C LEU A 8 29.06 52.05 -6.64
N LEU A 9 27.88 51.68 -7.13
CA LEU A 9 26.92 50.83 -6.40
C LEU A 9 27.28 49.37 -6.67
N ILE A 10 28.02 48.76 -5.75
CA ILE A 10 28.24 47.31 -5.71
C ILE A 10 27.02 46.68 -5.04
N PHE A 11 26.15 46.07 -5.83
CA PHE A 11 25.06 45.22 -5.33
C PHE A 11 25.66 43.86 -4.94
N ALA A 12 25.95 43.67 -3.66
CA ALA A 12 26.30 42.36 -3.12
C ALA A 12 25.01 41.54 -2.97
N PHE A 13 24.70 40.69 -3.95
CA PHE A 13 23.70 39.65 -3.80
C PHE A 13 24.24 38.59 -2.84
N THR A 14 23.85 38.67 -1.57
CA THR A 14 24.04 37.58 -0.61
C THR A 14 23.03 36.49 -0.94
N LEU A 15 23.49 35.45 -1.64
CA LEU A 15 22.78 34.18 -1.76
C LEU A 15 22.71 33.54 -0.38
N LEU A 16 21.65 33.82 0.37
CA LEU A 16 21.25 32.98 1.49
C LEU A 16 20.88 31.60 0.91
N PRO A 17 21.48 30.50 1.38
CA PRO A 17 21.02 29.18 0.98
C PRO A 17 19.60 29.03 1.52
N LEU A 18 18.63 28.82 0.63
CA LEU A 18 17.35 28.24 1.03
C LEU A 18 17.67 26.85 1.57
N SER A 19 17.85 26.76 2.88
CA SER A 19 17.75 25.49 3.59
C SER A 19 16.31 25.04 3.43
N GLY A 20 16.06 24.17 2.45
CA GLY A 20 14.81 23.43 2.39
C GLY A 20 14.65 22.72 3.72
N VAL A 21 13.72 23.19 4.55
CA VAL A 21 13.33 22.46 5.75
C VAL A 21 12.75 21.15 5.24
N LEU A 22 13.53 20.07 5.33
CA LEU A 22 13.02 18.72 5.14
C LEU A 22 11.82 18.60 6.10
N ALA A 23 10.63 18.43 5.53
CA ALA A 23 9.43 18.22 6.32
C ALA A 23 9.69 17.02 7.25
N ALA A 24 9.36 17.17 8.53
CA ALA A 24 9.52 16.07 9.48
C ALA A 24 8.79 14.82 8.96
N PRO A 25 9.34 13.61 9.17
CA PRO A 25 8.68 12.38 8.75
C PRO A 25 7.26 12.33 9.33
N LYS A 26 6.28 12.04 8.48
CA LYS A 26 4.86 11.97 8.86
C LYS A 26 4.51 10.66 9.54
N VAL A 27 5.37 9.66 9.38
CA VAL A 27 5.20 8.30 9.90
C VAL A 27 6.23 8.04 11.00
N LYS A 28 5.73 7.47 12.09
CA LYS A 28 6.52 6.99 13.21
C LYS A 28 6.56 5.47 13.16
N LEU A 29 7.76 4.90 13.08
CA LEU A 29 7.96 3.47 12.86
C LEU A 29 7.67 2.66 14.13
N GLY A 30 7.36 1.36 13.98
CA GLY A 30 7.07 0.49 15.11
C GLY A 30 8.21 0.41 16.13
N ASN A 31 9.47 0.59 15.71
CA ASN A 31 10.62 0.60 16.61
C ASN A 31 10.70 1.87 17.48
N GLU A 32 10.22 3.02 16.98
CA GLU A 32 10.08 4.25 17.75
C GLU A 32 8.90 4.15 18.72
N VAL A 33 7.73 3.72 18.22
CA VAL A 33 6.51 3.51 19.03
C VAL A 33 6.78 2.52 20.16
N LEU A 34 7.55 1.45 19.91
CA LEU A 34 7.98 0.52 20.95
C LEU A 34 8.70 1.24 22.10
N LEU A 35 9.69 2.07 21.77
CA LEU A 35 10.53 2.72 22.78
C LEU A 35 9.81 3.81 23.57
N GLU A 36 8.82 4.49 22.98
CA GLU A 36 8.12 5.58 23.65
C GLU A 36 6.87 5.13 24.41
N GLU A 37 6.16 4.11 23.92
CA GLU A 37 4.83 3.74 24.44
C GLU A 37 4.79 2.33 25.02
N TYR A 38 5.56 1.41 24.43
CA TYR A 38 5.49 -0.01 24.77
C TYR A 38 6.78 -0.55 25.41
N ARG A 39 7.65 0.35 25.90
CA ARG A 39 8.97 -0.01 26.44
C ARG A 39 8.89 -1.03 27.58
N HIS A 40 7.82 -0.98 28.36
CA HIS A 40 7.53 -1.91 29.44
C HIS A 40 7.44 -3.38 28.95
N LEU A 41 7.13 -3.62 27.67
CA LEU A 41 7.05 -4.97 27.10
C LEU A 41 8.43 -5.63 26.92
N ILE A 42 9.52 -4.84 26.88
CA ILE A 42 10.90 -5.32 26.71
C ILE A 42 11.80 -5.05 27.92
N ALA A 43 11.31 -4.30 28.92
CA ALA A 43 12.07 -3.98 30.12
C ALA A 43 12.46 -5.25 30.90
N GLY A 44 13.74 -5.36 31.24
CA GLY A 44 14.29 -6.51 31.99
C GLY A 44 14.35 -7.83 31.22
N LYS A 45 13.98 -7.85 29.93
CA LYS A 45 14.02 -9.05 29.08
C LYS A 45 15.33 -9.13 28.30
N ARG A 46 15.80 -10.35 28.04
CA ARG A 46 16.85 -10.64 27.05
C ARG A 46 16.24 -10.57 25.65
N ILE A 47 16.66 -9.59 24.88
CA ILE A 47 16.10 -9.26 23.57
C ILE A 47 16.89 -10.00 22.49
N GLY A 48 16.20 -10.82 21.70
CA GLY A 48 16.69 -11.23 20.39
C GLY A 48 16.14 -10.31 19.31
N LEU A 49 16.96 -9.83 18.39
CA LEU A 49 16.51 -8.94 17.31
C LEU A 49 16.78 -9.55 15.94
N VAL A 50 15.71 -9.85 15.20
CA VAL A 50 15.73 -10.18 13.78
C VAL A 50 15.77 -8.87 13.00
N THR A 51 16.92 -8.57 12.39
CA THR A 51 17.14 -7.29 11.68
C THR A 51 18.23 -7.38 10.62
N ASN A 52 18.38 -6.30 9.85
CA ASN A 52 19.50 -6.02 8.96
C ASN A 52 19.74 -4.49 8.95
N HIS A 53 20.53 -4.00 7.99
CA HIS A 53 20.87 -2.57 7.84
C HIS A 53 19.66 -1.66 7.57
N THR A 54 18.50 -2.21 7.22
CA THR A 54 17.25 -1.45 7.06
C THR A 54 16.53 -1.18 8.37
N GLY A 55 16.93 -1.87 9.45
CA GLY A 55 16.44 -1.69 10.81
C GLY A 55 16.91 -0.37 11.42
N VAL A 56 16.43 0.75 10.89
CA VAL A 56 16.74 2.11 11.35
C VAL A 56 15.49 2.84 11.82
N ASP A 57 15.64 3.85 12.69
CA ASP A 57 14.56 4.78 13.04
C ASP A 57 14.31 5.82 11.93
N SER A 58 13.32 6.71 12.13
CA SER A 58 12.97 7.77 11.18
C SER A 58 14.12 8.76 10.89
N ARG A 59 15.18 8.76 11.71
CA ARG A 59 16.39 9.57 11.54
C ARG A 59 17.57 8.79 10.93
N GLY A 60 17.36 7.54 10.53
CA GLY A 60 18.38 6.68 9.94
C GLY A 60 19.35 6.09 10.96
N ARG A 61 19.05 6.12 12.27
CA ARG A 61 19.89 5.50 13.28
C ARG A 61 19.57 4.02 13.40
N SER A 62 20.60 3.18 13.39
CA SER A 62 20.50 1.72 13.55
C SER A 62 19.77 1.35 14.85
N PHE A 63 18.78 0.47 14.76
CA PHE A 63 18.04 -0.02 15.91
C PHE A 63 18.90 -0.94 16.78
N VAL A 64 19.90 -1.62 16.20
CA VAL A 64 20.95 -2.33 16.95
C VAL A 64 21.71 -1.36 17.85
N ASP A 65 22.10 -0.19 17.33
CA ASP A 65 22.83 0.82 18.10
C ASP A 65 21.94 1.48 19.15
N ILE A 66 20.66 1.74 18.83
CA ILE A 66 19.69 2.30 19.78
C ILE A 66 19.48 1.35 20.96
N LEU A 67 19.28 0.04 20.72
CA LEU A 67 19.08 -0.93 21.80
C LEU A 67 20.35 -1.16 22.62
N SER A 68 21.51 -1.26 21.97
CA SER A 68 22.78 -1.56 22.65
C SER A 68 23.36 -0.37 23.43
N SER A 69 23.03 0.86 23.04
CA SER A 69 23.44 2.08 23.77
C SER A 69 22.61 2.38 25.01
N ASP A 70 21.48 1.68 25.20
CA ASP A 70 20.59 1.87 26.34
C ASP A 70 20.88 0.84 27.45
N PRO A 71 21.55 1.24 28.55
CA PRO A 71 22.00 0.30 29.58
C PRO A 71 20.86 -0.34 30.38
N SER A 72 19.62 0.11 30.21
CA SER A 72 18.45 -0.50 30.85
C SER A 72 17.79 -1.58 30.00
N LEU A 73 18.26 -1.78 28.76
CA LEU A 73 17.84 -2.84 27.85
C LEU A 73 18.96 -3.88 27.72
N ASN A 74 18.58 -5.12 27.37
CA ASN A 74 19.53 -6.22 27.23
C ASN A 74 19.39 -6.86 25.85
N LEU A 75 20.13 -6.33 24.88
CA LEU A 75 20.25 -6.95 23.55
C LEU A 75 21.18 -8.16 23.64
N ALA A 76 20.62 -9.36 23.56
CA ALA A 76 21.32 -10.62 23.83
C ALA A 76 21.73 -11.38 22.56
N ALA A 77 21.01 -11.22 21.44
CA ALA A 77 21.32 -11.89 20.17
C ALA A 77 20.78 -11.13 18.96
N LEU A 78 21.44 -11.28 17.82
CA LEU A 78 21.00 -10.80 16.50
C LEU A 78 20.70 -11.97 15.58
N TYR A 79 19.72 -11.82 14.70
CA TYR A 79 19.35 -12.82 13.70
C TYR A 79 19.25 -12.13 12.33
N ALA A 80 20.15 -12.45 11.43
CA ALA A 80 20.27 -11.80 10.13
C ALA A 80 19.60 -12.64 9.02
N PRO A 81 18.76 -12.05 8.16
CA PRO A 81 18.10 -12.75 7.05
C PRO A 81 19.06 -12.96 5.86
N GLU A 82 18.49 -13.19 4.66
CA GLU A 82 19.21 -13.07 3.39
C GLU A 82 19.92 -11.70 3.28
N HIS A 83 21.12 -11.68 2.69
CA HIS A 83 22.05 -10.54 2.59
C HIS A 83 22.83 -10.19 3.87
N GLY A 84 22.57 -10.84 5.01
CA GLY A 84 23.30 -10.62 6.26
C GLY A 84 22.86 -9.36 7.01
N LEU A 85 23.59 -9.03 8.08
CA LEU A 85 23.26 -7.91 8.98
C LEU A 85 23.52 -6.54 8.32
N ASP A 86 24.50 -6.46 7.43
CA ASP A 86 24.92 -5.24 6.73
C ASP A 86 24.30 -5.10 5.32
N GLY A 87 23.65 -6.14 4.82
CA GLY A 87 22.95 -6.13 3.53
C GLY A 87 23.86 -6.19 2.30
N THR A 88 25.14 -6.51 2.47
CA THR A 88 26.13 -6.42 1.40
C THR A 88 26.29 -7.72 0.60
N ALA A 89 25.91 -8.87 1.17
CA ALA A 89 26.03 -10.17 0.52
C ALA A 89 25.07 -10.29 -0.67
N LYS A 90 25.50 -10.99 -1.73
CA LYS A 90 24.70 -11.15 -2.97
C LYS A 90 23.46 -12.03 -2.72
N ALA A 91 22.48 -11.92 -3.61
CA ALA A 91 21.32 -12.83 -3.59
C ALA A 91 21.79 -14.28 -3.74
N GLY A 92 21.28 -15.17 -2.87
CA GLY A 92 21.73 -16.57 -2.81
C GLY A 92 23.05 -16.81 -2.08
N GLU A 93 23.77 -15.77 -1.65
CA GLU A 93 25.04 -15.92 -0.92
C GLU A 93 24.79 -16.26 0.55
N TYR A 94 25.53 -17.25 1.07
CA TYR A 94 25.44 -17.66 2.46
C TYR A 94 26.40 -16.87 3.34
N VAL A 95 25.87 -16.23 4.38
CA VAL A 95 26.65 -15.61 5.46
C VAL A 95 26.59 -16.53 6.68
N ALA A 96 27.74 -16.89 7.25
CA ALA A 96 27.80 -17.75 8.43
C ALA A 96 27.48 -16.97 9.72
N SER A 97 27.01 -17.67 10.75
CA SER A 97 26.86 -17.10 12.10
C SER A 97 28.22 -16.69 12.70
N TYR A 98 28.26 -15.62 13.48
CA TYR A 98 29.49 -15.07 14.06
C TYR A 98 29.20 -14.35 15.39
N THR A 99 30.25 -13.92 16.09
CA THR A 99 30.13 -13.04 17.26
C THR A 99 30.28 -11.59 16.82
N HIS A 100 29.33 -10.72 17.17
CA HIS A 100 29.36 -9.32 16.81
C HIS A 100 30.65 -8.65 17.33
N PRO A 101 31.49 -8.06 16.47
CA PRO A 101 32.85 -7.67 16.83
C PRO A 101 32.91 -6.64 17.97
N THR A 102 31.94 -5.73 18.03
CA THR A 102 31.91 -4.65 19.02
C THR A 102 31.02 -4.96 20.23
N LEU A 103 30.00 -5.82 20.05
CA LEU A 103 28.97 -6.05 21.07
C LEU A 103 29.21 -7.35 21.84
N GLY A 104 30.01 -8.28 21.31
CA GLY A 104 30.29 -9.57 21.94
C GLY A 104 29.10 -10.54 21.96
N ILE A 105 27.97 -10.20 21.34
CA ILE A 105 26.76 -11.03 21.28
C ILE A 105 26.73 -11.89 20.00
N PRO A 106 26.04 -13.04 19.99
CA PRO A 106 25.90 -13.85 18.78
C PRO A 106 25.08 -13.15 17.70
N VAL A 107 25.50 -13.33 16.44
CA VAL A 107 24.75 -13.02 15.22
C VAL A 107 24.49 -14.33 14.49
N TYR A 108 23.23 -14.76 14.46
CA TYR A 108 22.80 -15.99 13.80
C TYR A 108 22.34 -15.71 12.37
N SER A 109 22.83 -16.51 11.43
CA SER A 109 22.32 -16.50 10.05
C SER A 109 21.01 -17.26 9.94
N LEU A 110 19.98 -16.60 9.40
CA LEU A 110 18.67 -17.18 9.06
C LEU A 110 18.55 -17.46 7.55
N TYR A 111 19.65 -17.84 6.91
CA TYR A 111 19.72 -18.18 5.49
C TYR A 111 20.44 -19.51 5.23
N GLY A 112 20.35 -20.02 3.99
CA GLY A 112 20.96 -21.29 3.61
C GLY A 112 20.33 -22.49 4.34
N SER A 113 21.14 -23.24 5.08
CA SER A 113 20.71 -24.47 5.79
C SER A 113 19.82 -24.18 7.01
N THR A 114 19.84 -22.96 7.54
CA THR A 114 19.09 -22.59 8.74
C THR A 114 18.25 -21.36 8.45
N ARG A 115 17.04 -21.54 7.92
CA ARG A 115 16.09 -20.43 7.67
C ARG A 115 15.11 -20.20 8.82
N MET A 116 14.90 -21.24 9.63
CA MET A 116 14.07 -21.21 10.83
C MET A 116 14.99 -21.25 12.06
N PRO A 117 14.88 -20.32 13.02
CA PRO A 117 15.68 -20.36 14.24
C PRO A 117 15.56 -21.71 14.96
N THR A 118 16.68 -22.23 15.44
CA THR A 118 16.70 -23.46 16.25
C THR A 118 16.46 -23.13 17.73
N GLU A 119 16.06 -24.12 18.52
CA GLU A 119 15.92 -23.97 19.98
C GLU A 119 17.19 -23.41 20.63
N ALA A 120 18.36 -23.90 20.22
CA ALA A 120 19.65 -23.45 20.74
C ALA A 120 19.92 -21.96 20.46
N MET A 121 19.43 -21.45 19.33
CA MET A 121 19.53 -20.02 18.99
C MET A 121 18.57 -19.14 19.79
N LEU A 122 17.47 -19.72 20.31
CA LEU A 122 16.44 -18.99 21.05
C LEU A 122 16.54 -19.15 22.58
N LYS A 123 17.38 -20.06 23.07
CA LYS A 123 17.46 -20.43 24.49
C LYS A 123 17.80 -19.23 25.40
N ASP A 124 18.63 -18.32 24.91
CA ASP A 124 19.20 -17.22 25.69
C ASP A 124 18.42 -15.89 25.55
N ILE A 125 17.24 -15.91 24.93
CA ILE A 125 16.36 -14.75 24.78
C ILE A 125 14.99 -14.99 25.45
N ASP A 126 14.34 -13.92 25.85
CA ASP A 126 13.00 -13.91 26.47
C ASP A 126 11.94 -13.35 25.53
N VAL A 127 12.33 -12.50 24.58
CA VAL A 127 11.46 -11.94 23.54
C VAL A 127 12.24 -11.79 22.25
N LEU A 128 11.59 -12.11 21.12
CA LEU A 128 12.15 -11.92 19.79
C LEU A 128 11.47 -10.72 19.11
N LEU A 129 12.24 -9.71 18.73
CA LEU A 129 11.79 -8.57 17.95
C LEU A 129 12.07 -8.81 16.46
N PHE A 130 11.17 -8.37 15.58
CA PHE A 130 11.38 -8.34 14.14
C PHE A 130 11.32 -6.89 13.64
N ASP A 131 12.41 -6.39 13.06
CA ASP A 131 12.54 -5.02 12.54
C ASP A 131 13.31 -5.01 11.22
N ILE A 132 12.60 -5.24 10.10
CA ILE A 132 13.18 -5.27 8.75
C ILE A 132 12.24 -4.58 7.75
N GLN A 133 12.78 -3.71 6.90
CA GLN A 133 12.05 -3.10 5.79
C GLN A 133 11.90 -4.08 4.61
N ASP A 134 10.66 -4.40 4.26
CA ASP A 134 10.29 -5.19 3.08
C ASP A 134 9.99 -4.29 1.85
N ILE A 135 9.66 -4.89 0.70
CA ILE A 135 9.33 -4.18 -0.54
C ILE A 135 7.88 -4.37 -1.03
N GLY A 136 7.04 -5.12 -0.30
CA GLY A 136 5.63 -5.35 -0.67
C GLY A 136 5.42 -6.42 -1.73
N ALA A 137 6.41 -7.30 -1.93
CA ALA A 137 6.38 -8.37 -2.93
C ALA A 137 6.48 -9.74 -2.27
N ARG A 138 5.60 -10.68 -2.64
CA ARG A 138 5.58 -12.05 -2.09
C ARG A 138 6.91 -12.78 -2.19
N THR A 139 7.66 -12.54 -3.27
CA THR A 139 8.93 -13.22 -3.54
C THR A 139 10.12 -12.60 -2.83
N TYR A 140 9.94 -11.47 -2.12
CA TYR A 140 10.97 -10.89 -1.28
C TYR A 140 11.01 -11.61 0.07
N THR A 141 12.13 -12.26 0.36
CA THR A 141 12.19 -13.36 1.33
C THR A 141 12.21 -12.91 2.80
N TYR A 142 12.22 -11.60 3.08
CA TYR A 142 12.17 -11.09 4.45
C TYR A 142 10.87 -11.46 5.17
N MET A 143 9.75 -11.45 4.46
CA MET A 143 8.47 -11.93 5.02
C MET A 143 8.44 -13.45 5.17
N SER A 144 9.21 -14.19 4.37
CA SER A 144 9.45 -15.63 4.59
C SER A 144 10.27 -15.88 5.85
N THR A 145 11.29 -15.05 6.11
CA THR A 145 12.05 -15.08 7.37
C THR A 145 11.12 -14.80 8.55
N LEU A 146 10.26 -13.78 8.47
CA LEU A 146 9.25 -13.49 9.51
C LEU A 146 8.37 -14.72 9.78
N ASN A 147 7.82 -15.34 8.75
CA ASN A 147 6.98 -16.54 8.89
C ASN A 147 7.73 -17.68 9.62
N TYR A 148 8.96 -17.98 9.21
CA TYR A 148 9.76 -19.05 9.83
C TYR A 148 10.18 -18.72 11.26
N VAL A 149 10.49 -17.45 11.52
CA VAL A 149 10.71 -16.93 12.88
C VAL A 149 9.48 -17.16 13.75
N MET A 150 8.28 -16.84 13.26
CA MET A 150 7.03 -17.05 14.00
C MET A 150 6.75 -18.54 14.24
N GLN A 151 7.02 -19.41 13.27
CA GLN A 151 6.90 -20.87 13.45
C GLN A 151 7.84 -21.38 14.55
N ALA A 152 9.11 -20.92 14.56
CA ALA A 152 10.05 -21.27 15.62
C ALA A 152 9.60 -20.72 16.99
N ALA A 153 9.12 -19.48 17.02
CA ALA A 153 8.62 -18.84 18.22
C ALA A 153 7.44 -19.61 18.83
N ALA A 154 6.47 -20.02 18.01
CA ALA A 154 5.36 -20.89 18.43
C ALA A 154 5.87 -22.23 18.96
N LYS A 155 6.77 -22.89 18.22
CA LYS A 155 7.32 -24.21 18.56
C LYS A 155 8.10 -24.21 19.88
N TYR A 156 8.84 -23.13 20.17
CA TYR A 156 9.73 -23.03 21.31
C TYR A 156 9.21 -22.06 22.39
N HIS A 157 7.92 -21.73 22.34
CA HIS A 157 7.22 -20.88 23.31
C HIS A 157 7.93 -19.55 23.60
N LYS A 158 8.38 -18.87 22.53
CA LYS A 158 8.98 -17.54 22.62
C LYS A 158 7.97 -16.49 22.17
N PRO A 159 7.74 -15.44 22.98
CA PRO A 159 7.00 -14.26 22.52
C PRO A 159 7.72 -13.62 21.33
N VAL A 160 6.97 -13.28 20.28
CA VAL A 160 7.46 -12.56 19.11
C VAL A 160 6.76 -11.22 18.98
N MET A 161 7.54 -10.17 18.73
CA MET A 161 7.05 -8.81 18.55
C MET A 161 7.49 -8.27 17.20
N VAL A 162 6.53 -7.89 16.36
CA VAL A 162 6.81 -7.30 15.04
C VAL A 162 6.72 -5.78 15.14
N LEU A 163 7.82 -5.11 14.84
CA LEU A 163 7.92 -3.66 14.82
C LEU A 163 7.54 -3.21 13.43
N ASP A 164 6.32 -2.72 13.28
CA ASP A 164 5.74 -2.59 11.96
C ASP A 164 6.41 -1.46 11.14
N ARG A 165 6.42 -1.66 9.82
CA ARG A 165 7.07 -0.78 8.82
C ARG A 165 6.17 -0.60 7.59
N PRO A 166 6.29 0.52 6.86
CA PRO A 166 5.47 0.78 5.68
C PRO A 166 5.67 -0.30 4.62
N ASN A 167 4.59 -0.69 3.95
CA ASN A 167 4.71 -1.29 2.63
C ASN A 167 5.05 -0.16 1.65
N PRO A 168 6.21 -0.17 0.96
CA PRO A 168 6.64 0.95 0.12
C PRO A 168 5.75 1.18 -1.11
N LEU A 169 5.00 0.14 -1.54
CA LEU A 169 4.02 0.22 -2.63
C LEU A 169 2.63 0.69 -2.14
N GLY A 170 2.50 0.99 -0.84
CA GLY A 170 1.24 1.26 -0.17
C GLY A 170 0.43 0.00 0.16
N GLY A 171 -0.73 0.22 0.78
CA GLY A 171 -1.69 -0.81 1.15
C GLY A 171 -2.83 -1.03 0.15
N LEU A 172 -2.92 -0.21 -0.90
CA LEU A 172 -3.98 -0.29 -1.91
C LEU A 172 -3.63 -1.20 -3.10
N THR A 173 -2.36 -1.35 -3.43
CA THR A 173 -1.88 -2.20 -4.52
C THR A 173 -1.92 -3.67 -4.12
N VAL A 174 -2.90 -4.41 -4.66
CA VAL A 174 -3.10 -5.83 -4.40
C VAL A 174 -3.43 -6.54 -5.69
N ASP A 175 -2.46 -7.27 -6.22
CA ASP A 175 -2.57 -7.81 -7.56
C ASP A 175 -1.60 -8.96 -7.85
N GLY A 176 -1.87 -9.62 -8.96
CA GLY A 176 -1.10 -10.71 -9.53
C GLY A 176 -1.57 -12.11 -9.09
N PRO A 177 -1.00 -13.14 -9.71
CA PRO A 177 -1.36 -14.54 -9.48
C PRO A 177 -1.21 -14.95 -8.00
N MET A 178 -2.20 -15.70 -7.51
CA MET A 178 -2.24 -16.23 -6.14
C MET A 178 -1.33 -17.45 -5.99
N MET A 179 -0.68 -17.57 -4.83
CA MET A 179 0.09 -18.75 -4.46
C MET A 179 -0.85 -19.91 -4.08
N GLU A 180 -0.71 -21.03 -4.78
CA GLU A 180 -1.37 -22.30 -4.48
C GLU A 180 -0.46 -23.22 -3.64
N ASP A 181 -1.05 -24.08 -2.82
CA ASP A 181 -0.32 -24.89 -1.82
C ASP A 181 0.82 -25.71 -2.41
N LYS A 182 0.65 -26.23 -3.63
CA LYS A 182 1.65 -26.99 -4.39
C LYS A 182 2.96 -26.20 -4.62
N PHE A 183 2.89 -24.87 -4.69
CA PHE A 183 4.01 -24.00 -5.05
C PHE A 183 4.62 -23.26 -3.84
N ILE A 184 4.05 -23.45 -2.64
CA ILE A 184 4.57 -22.85 -1.40
C ILE A 184 6.03 -23.23 -1.20
N SER A 185 6.86 -22.22 -0.97
CA SER A 185 8.30 -22.37 -0.78
C SER A 185 8.89 -21.15 -0.06
N PHE A 186 10.21 -21.06 0.07
CA PHE A 186 10.84 -19.91 0.73
C PHE A 186 10.65 -18.58 -0.02
N VAL A 187 10.29 -18.60 -1.31
CA VAL A 187 9.94 -17.39 -2.08
C VAL A 187 8.43 -17.11 -2.09
N GLY A 188 7.68 -17.76 -1.18
CA GLY A 188 6.24 -17.59 -1.03
C GLY A 188 5.68 -18.60 -0.04
N VAL A 189 5.60 -18.19 1.22
CA VAL A 189 5.35 -19.05 2.39
C VAL A 189 3.88 -19.26 2.74
N ASP A 190 2.98 -18.56 2.04
CA ASP A 190 1.54 -18.64 2.26
C ASP A 190 0.79 -18.23 0.99
N ASN A 191 -0.53 -18.37 0.99
CA ASN A 191 -1.43 -18.08 -0.13
C ASN A 191 -1.62 -16.57 -0.34
N LEU A 192 -0.54 -15.87 -0.70
CA LEU A 192 -0.52 -14.43 -1.01
C LEU A 192 -0.54 -14.21 -2.54
N PRO A 193 -1.11 -13.10 -3.03
CA PRO A 193 -0.85 -12.61 -4.40
C PRO A 193 0.60 -12.09 -4.51
N MET A 194 1.02 -11.72 -5.73
CA MET A 194 2.36 -11.15 -5.94
C MET A 194 2.57 -9.84 -5.17
N ALA A 195 1.68 -8.85 -5.39
CA ALA A 195 1.58 -7.65 -4.58
C ALA A 195 0.49 -7.87 -3.54
N HIS A 196 0.86 -7.99 -2.26
CA HIS A 196 -0.08 -8.30 -1.17
C HIS A 196 -0.71 -7.06 -0.55
N GLY A 197 -0.05 -5.90 -0.66
CA GLY A 197 -0.52 -4.63 -0.12
C GLY A 197 -0.75 -4.67 1.39
N MET A 198 0.09 -5.37 2.14
CA MET A 198 0.03 -5.49 3.61
C MET A 198 1.39 -5.09 4.19
N THR A 199 1.39 -4.53 5.40
CA THR A 199 2.64 -4.25 6.14
C THR A 199 3.24 -5.53 6.73
N ALA A 200 4.45 -5.46 7.31
CA ALA A 200 5.06 -6.60 7.99
C ALA A 200 4.21 -7.08 9.18
N GLY A 201 3.64 -6.15 9.94
CA GLY A 201 2.73 -6.42 11.06
C GLY A 201 1.40 -7.05 10.61
N GLU A 202 0.78 -6.53 9.56
CA GLU A 202 -0.43 -7.13 8.98
C GLU A 202 -0.16 -8.54 8.42
N LEU A 203 0.98 -8.75 7.77
CA LEU A 203 1.41 -10.07 7.32
C LEU A 203 1.69 -11.03 8.48
N ALA A 204 2.27 -10.55 9.59
CA ALA A 204 2.44 -11.35 10.79
C ALA A 204 1.08 -11.87 11.30
N LEU A 205 0.07 -10.99 11.41
CA LEU A 205 -1.28 -11.37 11.79
C LEU A 205 -1.88 -12.39 10.82
N PHE A 206 -1.72 -12.15 9.52
CA PHE A 206 -2.19 -13.07 8.48
C PHE A 206 -1.55 -14.46 8.61
N PHE A 207 -0.22 -14.54 8.74
CA PHE A 207 0.49 -15.80 8.95
C PHE A 207 0.08 -16.48 10.26
N ASN A 208 -0.19 -15.70 11.31
CA ASN A 208 -0.53 -16.25 12.62
C ASN A 208 -1.83 -17.06 12.62
N ARG A 209 -2.71 -16.87 11.63
CA ARG A 209 -3.93 -17.67 11.44
C ARG A 209 -3.65 -19.18 11.34
N LYS A 210 -2.46 -19.56 10.85
CA LYS A 210 -2.00 -20.96 10.73
C LYS A 210 -0.92 -21.33 11.75
N ILE A 211 -0.22 -20.36 12.33
CA ILE A 211 0.96 -20.61 13.17
C ILE A 211 0.62 -20.68 14.67
N GLY A 212 -0.22 -19.78 15.19
CA GLY A 212 -0.56 -19.73 16.61
C GLY A 212 0.61 -19.32 17.54
N ALA A 213 1.48 -18.42 17.09
CA ALA A 213 2.53 -17.83 17.93
C ALA A 213 1.95 -16.81 18.93
N ASP A 214 2.65 -16.64 20.07
CA ASP A 214 2.44 -15.52 20.99
C ASP A 214 2.96 -14.23 20.34
N LEU A 215 2.12 -13.63 19.50
CA LEU A 215 2.44 -12.50 18.64
C LEU A 215 1.92 -11.19 19.24
N THR A 216 2.81 -10.21 19.35
CA THR A 216 2.48 -8.80 19.52
C THR A 216 2.89 -8.03 18.27
N VAL A 217 2.04 -7.15 17.76
CA VAL A 217 2.44 -6.20 16.71
C VAL A 217 2.48 -4.80 17.32
N ILE A 218 3.58 -4.09 17.10
CA ILE A 218 3.69 -2.67 17.46
C ILE A 218 3.39 -1.85 16.20
N PRO A 219 2.17 -1.27 16.08
CA PRO A 219 1.78 -0.55 14.88
C PRO A 219 2.55 0.75 14.74
N MET A 220 2.71 1.20 13.51
CA MET A 220 3.16 2.55 13.19
C MET A 220 2.13 3.60 13.61
N LYS A 221 2.55 4.86 13.70
CA LYS A 221 1.64 6.02 13.74
C LYS A 221 1.79 6.88 12.50
N GLY A 222 0.66 7.39 12.01
CA GLY A 222 0.61 8.33 10.87
C GLY A 222 0.65 7.68 9.48
N TRP A 223 0.92 6.37 9.37
CA TRP A 223 0.83 5.68 8.07
C TRP A 223 -0.63 5.38 7.71
N THR A 224 -0.98 5.62 6.45
CA THR A 224 -2.28 5.23 5.88
C THR A 224 -2.05 4.41 4.61
N ARG A 225 -3.04 3.59 4.24
CA ARG A 225 -2.90 2.62 3.15
C ARG A 225 -2.62 3.25 1.78
N ASP A 226 -2.98 4.50 1.59
CA ASP A 226 -2.76 5.25 0.36
C ASP A 226 -1.40 5.96 0.28
N MET A 227 -0.57 5.83 1.31
CA MET A 227 0.81 6.31 1.26
C MET A 227 1.68 5.31 0.51
N VAL A 228 2.32 5.76 -0.56
CA VAL A 228 3.56 5.14 -1.07
C VAL A 228 4.75 5.63 -0.24
N TRP A 229 5.93 5.03 -0.40
CA TRP A 229 7.09 5.38 0.42
C TRP A 229 7.39 6.89 0.46
N GLN A 230 7.27 7.56 -0.68
CA GLN A 230 7.54 8.99 -0.83
C GLN A 230 6.67 9.86 0.07
N ASP A 231 5.44 9.45 0.39
CA ASP A 231 4.52 10.23 1.22
C ASP A 231 4.89 10.19 2.71
N THR A 232 5.64 9.17 3.12
CA THR A 232 6.00 8.93 4.53
C THR A 232 7.00 9.98 5.06
N GLY A 233 7.81 10.55 4.17
CA GLY A 233 8.95 11.40 4.52
C GLY A 233 10.15 10.65 5.10
N LEU A 234 10.13 9.31 5.10
CA LEU A 234 11.22 8.48 5.63
C LEU A 234 12.36 8.33 4.61
N PRO A 235 13.63 8.32 5.05
CA PRO A 235 14.75 8.04 4.16
C PRO A 235 14.70 6.59 3.67
N TRP A 236 14.92 6.38 2.36
CA TRP A 236 15.04 5.03 1.81
C TRP A 236 16.41 4.44 2.10
N VAL A 237 16.44 3.27 2.73
CA VAL A 237 17.64 2.43 2.85
C VAL A 237 17.51 1.29 1.85
N GLY A 238 18.44 1.19 0.92
CA GLY A 238 18.40 0.16 -0.12
C GLY A 238 18.32 -1.25 0.48
N THR A 239 17.24 -1.98 0.22
CA THR A 239 16.91 -3.22 0.94
C THR A 239 17.76 -4.41 0.52
N SER A 240 18.43 -4.34 -0.63
CA SER A 240 19.42 -5.31 -1.11
C SER A 240 20.34 -4.66 -2.15
N PRO A 241 21.45 -5.31 -2.57
CA PRO A 241 22.31 -4.79 -3.64
C PRO A 241 21.60 -4.54 -4.98
N ASN A 242 20.42 -5.16 -5.19
CA ASN A 242 19.60 -4.95 -6.38
C ASN A 242 18.39 -4.04 -6.17
N ILE A 243 18.14 -3.57 -4.95
CA ILE A 243 17.10 -2.59 -4.65
C ILE A 243 17.73 -1.36 -3.95
N PRO A 244 18.61 -0.62 -4.63
CA PRO A 244 19.28 0.53 -4.03
C PRO A 244 18.35 1.74 -3.85
N ASP A 245 17.28 1.84 -4.65
CA ASP A 245 16.38 3.01 -4.68
C ASP A 245 14.92 2.61 -4.93
N LEU A 246 14.02 3.59 -4.82
CA LEU A 246 12.58 3.40 -4.97
C LEU A 246 12.17 2.99 -6.38
N VAL A 247 12.90 3.41 -7.42
CA VAL A 247 12.59 2.96 -8.80
C VAL A 247 12.83 1.46 -8.89
N SER A 248 13.94 0.96 -8.33
CA SER A 248 14.20 -0.49 -8.23
C SER A 248 13.16 -1.22 -7.39
N CYS A 249 12.68 -0.62 -6.29
CA CYS A 249 11.64 -1.21 -5.43
C CYS A 249 10.34 -1.44 -6.21
N PHE A 250 9.84 -0.41 -6.90
CA PHE A 250 8.62 -0.52 -7.71
C PHE A 250 8.85 -1.37 -8.98
N GLY A 251 10.05 -1.31 -9.57
CA GLY A 251 10.40 -2.09 -10.75
C GLY A 251 10.53 -3.60 -10.50
N TYR A 252 10.71 -4.04 -9.25
CA TYR A 252 10.99 -5.43 -8.88
C TYR A 252 9.98 -6.42 -9.45
N MET A 253 8.69 -6.25 -9.14
CA MET A 253 7.63 -7.12 -9.67
C MET A 253 7.33 -6.86 -11.14
N ALA A 254 7.62 -5.67 -11.65
CA ALA A 254 7.35 -5.31 -13.04
C ALA A 254 8.37 -5.93 -14.02
N THR A 255 9.58 -6.24 -13.55
CA THR A 255 10.68 -6.72 -14.41
C THR A 255 11.24 -8.08 -14.01
N GLY A 256 11.07 -8.51 -12.76
CA GLY A 256 11.74 -9.67 -12.18
C GLY A 256 11.07 -11.03 -12.39
N LEU A 257 10.16 -11.18 -13.36
CA LEU A 257 9.25 -12.33 -13.43
C LEU A 257 9.65 -13.43 -14.44
N GLY A 258 10.64 -13.18 -15.28
CA GLY A 258 10.96 -14.02 -16.45
C GLY A 258 11.90 -15.20 -16.19
N GLU A 259 12.07 -15.65 -14.95
CA GLU A 259 13.06 -16.67 -14.59
C GLU A 259 12.94 -17.93 -15.48
N GLY A 260 14.04 -18.31 -16.13
CA GLY A 260 14.11 -19.46 -17.04
C GLY A 260 13.45 -19.29 -18.41
N THR A 261 12.84 -18.13 -18.71
CA THR A 261 12.21 -17.85 -20.02
C THR A 261 13.16 -17.21 -21.04
N GLY A 262 14.28 -16.66 -20.58
CA GLY A 262 15.16 -15.80 -21.39
C GLY A 262 14.77 -14.32 -21.40
N ILE A 263 13.63 -13.97 -20.78
CA ILE A 263 13.28 -12.59 -20.40
C ILE A 263 13.87 -12.30 -19.02
N TYR A 264 14.57 -11.18 -18.88
CA TYR A 264 15.28 -10.85 -17.65
C TYR A 264 15.22 -9.34 -17.36
N GLN A 265 15.49 -9.01 -16.10
CA GLN A 265 15.65 -7.64 -15.63
C GLN A 265 17.10 -7.15 -15.76
N ALA A 266 17.29 -5.86 -15.99
CA ALA A 266 18.59 -5.20 -15.92
C ALA A 266 18.50 -3.87 -15.16
N ASP A 267 19.67 -3.27 -14.89
CA ASP A 267 19.80 -1.97 -14.22
C ASP A 267 19.03 -1.87 -12.90
N LYS A 268 19.10 -2.94 -12.12
CA LYS A 268 18.45 -3.04 -10.81
C LYS A 268 16.93 -2.91 -10.94
N PHE A 269 16.33 -3.78 -11.75
CA PHE A 269 14.88 -3.83 -12.01
C PHE A 269 14.28 -2.62 -12.75
N LYS A 270 15.11 -1.80 -13.41
CA LYS A 270 14.66 -0.62 -14.17
C LYS A 270 14.46 -0.90 -15.66
N TRP A 271 14.84 -2.08 -16.12
CA TRP A 271 14.73 -2.52 -17.51
C TRP A 271 14.27 -3.98 -17.55
N ILE A 272 13.48 -4.35 -18.56
CA ILE A 272 13.07 -5.73 -18.86
C ILE A 272 13.19 -6.01 -20.36
N GLY A 273 13.69 -7.18 -20.72
CA GLY A 273 13.80 -7.60 -22.12
C GLY A 273 14.50 -8.94 -22.29
N GLY A 274 14.91 -9.23 -23.51
CA GLY A 274 15.50 -10.52 -23.88
C GLY A 274 16.07 -10.51 -25.29
N LYS A 275 16.84 -11.55 -25.63
CA LYS A 275 17.37 -11.73 -26.99
C LYS A 275 16.22 -11.95 -27.97
N GLY A 276 16.25 -11.30 -29.13
CA GLY A 276 15.23 -11.47 -30.18
C GLY A 276 13.98 -10.61 -30.03
N ILE A 277 13.88 -9.79 -28.99
CA ILE A 277 12.80 -8.80 -28.84
C ILE A 277 13.14 -7.53 -29.64
N ASP A 278 12.18 -7.06 -30.44
CA ASP A 278 12.20 -5.70 -30.98
C ASP A 278 11.77 -4.71 -29.89
N PRO A 279 12.67 -3.84 -29.39
CA PRO A 279 12.36 -2.93 -28.30
C PRO A 279 11.28 -1.91 -28.67
N TYR A 280 11.22 -1.44 -29.92
CA TYR A 280 10.24 -0.44 -30.35
C TYR A 280 8.83 -1.01 -30.36
N ARG A 281 8.68 -2.22 -30.92
CA ARG A 281 7.39 -2.91 -30.90
C ARG A 281 6.97 -3.30 -29.49
N PHE A 282 7.92 -3.66 -28.63
CA PHE A 282 7.63 -3.99 -27.23
C PHE A 282 7.14 -2.76 -26.45
N ALA A 283 7.82 -1.62 -26.60
CA ALA A 283 7.39 -0.35 -26.02
C ALA A 283 6.01 0.09 -26.54
N GLU A 284 5.75 -0.03 -27.84
CA GLU A 284 4.46 0.30 -28.45
C GLU A 284 3.32 -0.51 -27.84
N LEU A 285 3.47 -1.84 -27.72
CA LEU A 285 2.45 -2.71 -27.11
C LEU A 285 2.18 -2.33 -25.65
N LEU A 286 3.23 -2.11 -24.86
CA LEU A 286 3.09 -1.77 -23.45
C LEU A 286 2.48 -0.39 -23.22
N ASN A 287 2.91 0.63 -23.98
CA ASN A 287 2.34 1.98 -23.88
C ASN A 287 0.87 2.00 -24.38
N SER A 288 0.55 1.23 -25.42
CA SER A 288 -0.83 1.13 -25.95
C SER A 288 -1.77 0.38 -25.02
N ALA A 289 -1.24 -0.40 -24.06
CA ALA A 289 -2.05 -1.10 -23.06
C ALA A 289 -2.66 -0.16 -22.00
N GLY A 290 -2.22 1.10 -21.92
CA GLY A 290 -2.79 2.10 -21.02
C GLY A 290 -2.55 1.79 -19.54
N LEU A 291 -1.41 1.18 -19.20
CA LEU A 291 -1.03 0.91 -17.81
C LEU A 291 -0.79 2.25 -17.06
N PRO A 292 -1.54 2.55 -15.98
CA PRO A 292 -1.40 3.82 -15.29
C PRO A 292 -0.03 4.03 -14.65
N GLY A 293 0.44 5.28 -14.64
CA GLY A 293 1.63 5.70 -13.90
C GLY A 293 2.97 5.20 -14.43
N VAL A 294 3.03 4.70 -15.67
CA VAL A 294 4.28 4.22 -16.28
C VAL A 294 4.31 4.50 -17.78
N GLU A 295 5.50 4.85 -18.27
CA GLU A 295 5.87 4.86 -19.67
C GLU A 295 7.02 3.87 -19.91
N PHE A 296 7.05 3.28 -21.11
CA PHE A 296 8.06 2.32 -21.51
C PHE A 296 8.91 2.89 -22.64
N LEU A 297 10.21 3.05 -22.38
CA LEU A 297 11.16 3.56 -23.36
C LEU A 297 11.90 2.38 -24.03
N PRO A 298 11.90 2.26 -25.36
CA PRO A 298 12.60 1.19 -26.05
C PRO A 298 14.11 1.31 -25.84
N GLU A 299 14.78 0.22 -25.47
CA GLU A 299 16.22 0.23 -25.21
C GLU A 299 16.87 -1.13 -25.46
N TYR A 300 18.07 -1.11 -26.06
CA TYR A 300 18.93 -2.28 -26.18
C TYR A 300 19.90 -2.39 -25.00
N GLN A 301 20.06 -3.60 -24.48
CA GLN A 301 21.10 -4.00 -23.53
C GLN A 301 21.98 -5.06 -24.19
N GLY A 302 23.09 -4.60 -24.80
CA GLY A 302 23.92 -5.45 -25.66
C GLY A 302 23.13 -5.96 -26.87
N GLN A 303 22.98 -7.29 -26.99
CA GLN A 303 22.19 -7.93 -28.06
C GLN A 303 20.71 -8.15 -27.70
N ALA A 304 20.30 -7.83 -26.48
CA ALA A 304 18.91 -7.98 -26.04
C ALA A 304 18.14 -6.68 -26.27
N GLY A 305 16.96 -6.78 -26.87
CA GLY A 305 16.02 -5.68 -26.94
C GLY A 305 15.04 -5.75 -25.76
N GLY A 306 14.60 -4.59 -25.29
CA GLY A 306 13.68 -4.49 -24.17
C GLY A 306 13.16 -3.08 -23.98
N VAL A 307 12.65 -2.82 -22.78
CA VAL A 307 12.12 -1.52 -22.39
C VAL A 307 12.65 -1.11 -21.02
N ARG A 308 12.95 0.19 -20.88
CA ARG A 308 13.18 0.84 -19.60
C ARG A 308 11.87 1.34 -19.04
N LEU A 309 11.68 1.14 -17.74
CA LEU A 309 10.52 1.65 -17.02
C LEU A 309 10.77 3.09 -16.60
N GLN A 310 9.85 3.97 -17.00
CA GLN A 310 9.76 5.32 -16.49
C GLN A 310 8.46 5.46 -15.70
N ILE A 311 8.54 5.36 -14.38
CA ILE A 311 7.38 5.52 -13.50
C ILE A 311 7.05 7.01 -13.43
N THR A 312 5.86 7.38 -13.89
CA THR A 312 5.36 8.76 -13.97
C THR A 312 4.44 9.11 -12.80
N ASP A 313 3.77 8.11 -12.22
CA ASP A 313 2.94 8.28 -11.02
C ASP A 313 2.98 7.01 -10.15
N TYR A 314 3.65 7.11 -8.99
CA TYR A 314 3.79 6.01 -8.04
C TYR A 314 2.48 5.63 -7.33
N HIS A 315 1.50 6.54 -7.23
CA HIS A 315 0.20 6.25 -6.62
C HIS A 315 -0.69 5.39 -7.53
N GLN A 316 -0.49 5.50 -8.85
CA GLN A 316 -1.27 4.77 -9.84
C GLN A 316 -0.54 3.54 -10.41
N PHE A 317 0.79 3.49 -10.30
CA PHE A 317 1.58 2.42 -10.87
C PHE A 317 1.34 1.07 -10.16
N ASN A 318 0.93 0.06 -10.94
CA ASN A 318 0.74 -1.31 -10.46
C ASN A 318 1.85 -2.24 -11.02
N PRO A 319 2.86 -2.59 -10.19
CA PRO A 319 4.02 -3.33 -10.67
C PRO A 319 3.73 -4.81 -10.95
N ALA A 320 2.84 -5.45 -10.20
CA ALA A 320 2.48 -6.85 -10.42
C ALA A 320 1.73 -7.03 -11.75
N LYS A 321 0.72 -6.17 -12.01
CA LYS A 321 0.01 -6.15 -13.29
C LYS A 321 0.97 -5.85 -14.46
N THR A 322 1.83 -4.85 -14.29
CA THR A 322 2.83 -4.49 -15.31
C THR A 322 3.73 -5.66 -15.69
N GLY A 323 4.20 -6.44 -14.71
CA GLY A 323 5.05 -7.61 -14.97
C GLY A 323 4.34 -8.70 -15.78
N ILE A 324 3.06 -8.94 -15.53
CA ILE A 324 2.25 -9.89 -16.32
C ILE A 324 2.10 -9.41 -17.77
N TYR A 325 1.85 -8.12 -17.99
CA TYR A 325 1.74 -7.53 -19.33
C TYR A 325 3.07 -7.62 -20.08
N ALA A 326 4.17 -7.28 -19.40
CA ALA A 326 5.50 -7.35 -19.98
C ALA A 326 5.85 -8.78 -20.44
N LEU A 327 5.58 -9.80 -19.61
CA LEU A 327 5.82 -11.19 -20.00
C LEU A 327 4.92 -11.68 -21.13
N ALA A 328 3.63 -11.34 -21.11
CA ALA A 328 2.68 -11.74 -22.15
C ALA A 328 3.05 -11.14 -23.51
N TYR A 329 3.37 -9.84 -23.56
CA TYR A 329 3.80 -9.21 -24.80
C TYR A 329 5.18 -9.70 -25.25
N ALA A 330 6.13 -9.91 -24.33
CA ALA A 330 7.41 -10.52 -24.68
C ALA A 330 7.24 -11.92 -25.31
N LYS A 331 6.31 -12.73 -24.78
CA LYS A 331 5.96 -14.05 -25.34
C LYS A 331 5.38 -13.91 -26.75
N SER A 332 4.53 -12.92 -26.98
CA SER A 332 3.96 -12.65 -28.31
C SER A 332 5.00 -12.23 -29.37
N LEU A 333 6.10 -11.59 -28.95
CA LEU A 333 7.12 -11.07 -29.86
C LEU A 333 8.24 -12.06 -30.17
N ASN A 334 8.58 -12.94 -29.22
CA ASN A 334 9.78 -13.77 -29.31
C ASN A 334 9.52 -15.27 -29.10
N ASN A 335 8.27 -15.67 -28.90
CA ASN A 335 7.82 -17.06 -28.70
C ASN A 335 8.75 -17.95 -27.85
N PHE A 336 9.29 -17.40 -26.76
CA PHE A 336 10.21 -18.13 -25.89
C PHE A 336 9.52 -19.33 -25.23
N THR A 337 10.29 -20.35 -24.85
CA THR A 337 9.77 -21.51 -24.12
C THR A 337 9.54 -21.16 -22.65
N VAL A 338 8.37 -21.50 -22.11
CA VAL A 338 8.09 -21.32 -20.68
C VAL A 338 8.57 -22.56 -19.91
N PRO A 339 9.37 -22.42 -18.84
CA PRO A 339 9.72 -23.54 -17.96
C PRO A 339 8.48 -24.20 -17.37
N LYS A 340 8.45 -25.54 -17.33
CA LYS A 340 7.30 -26.30 -16.81
C LYS A 340 7.72 -27.15 -15.61
N SER A 341 6.93 -27.08 -14.53
CA SER A 341 7.11 -27.99 -13.39
C SER A 341 6.83 -29.44 -13.77
N GLY A 342 7.67 -30.34 -13.26
CA GLY A 342 7.49 -31.80 -13.33
C GLY A 342 7.58 -32.40 -11.92
N ALA A 343 8.45 -33.39 -11.73
CA ALA A 343 8.76 -33.91 -10.39
C ALA A 343 9.36 -32.85 -9.45
N THR A 344 10.10 -31.89 -10.03
CA THR A 344 10.59 -30.70 -9.32
C THR A 344 9.84 -29.49 -9.83
N ILE A 345 9.42 -28.63 -8.90
CA ILE A 345 8.78 -27.34 -9.22
C ILE A 345 9.86 -26.35 -9.66
N VAL A 346 9.72 -25.82 -10.88
CA VAL A 346 10.66 -24.84 -11.45
C VAL A 346 10.49 -23.47 -10.79
N MET A 347 11.54 -22.64 -10.84
CA MET A 347 11.51 -21.32 -10.19
C MET A 347 10.44 -20.40 -10.78
N PHE A 348 10.18 -20.47 -12.09
CA PHE A 348 9.11 -19.70 -12.74
C PHE A 348 7.76 -19.92 -12.05
N ASP A 349 7.35 -21.17 -11.87
CA ASP A 349 6.07 -21.49 -11.23
C ASP A 349 6.07 -21.18 -9.72
N LYS A 350 7.22 -21.22 -9.04
CA LYS A 350 7.34 -20.74 -7.64
C LYS A 350 7.14 -19.23 -7.53
N ILE A 351 7.73 -18.46 -8.46
CA ILE A 351 7.58 -17.01 -8.54
C ILE A 351 6.15 -16.64 -8.87
N MET A 352 5.51 -17.34 -9.82
CA MET A 352 4.10 -17.14 -10.17
C MET A 352 3.14 -17.66 -9.08
N GLY A 353 3.55 -18.67 -8.33
CA GLY A 353 2.73 -19.33 -7.33
C GLY A 353 1.69 -20.30 -7.90
N THR A 354 1.74 -20.55 -9.22
CA THR A 354 0.84 -21.42 -9.97
C THR A 354 1.47 -21.79 -11.31
N ASP A 355 1.13 -22.96 -11.87
CA ASP A 355 1.53 -23.38 -13.23
C ASP A 355 0.59 -22.80 -14.31
N LYS A 356 -0.52 -22.18 -13.91
CA LYS A 356 -1.54 -21.64 -14.83
C LYS A 356 -1.04 -20.48 -15.68
N ILE A 357 -0.14 -19.65 -15.14
CA ILE A 357 0.40 -18.50 -15.89
C ILE A 357 1.30 -18.98 -17.02
N GLY A 358 2.17 -19.96 -16.76
CA GLY A 358 2.99 -20.54 -17.81
C GLY A 358 2.16 -21.23 -18.88
N ALA A 359 1.10 -21.95 -18.49
CA ALA A 359 0.16 -22.55 -19.43
C ALA A 359 -0.58 -21.51 -20.29
N ALA A 360 -0.97 -20.36 -19.71
CA ALA A 360 -1.64 -19.27 -20.42
C ALA A 360 -0.71 -18.57 -21.42
N LEU A 361 0.56 -18.35 -21.06
CA LEU A 361 1.57 -17.81 -21.96
C LEU A 361 1.83 -18.73 -23.16
N GLU A 362 1.88 -20.05 -22.95
CA GLU A 362 2.05 -21.02 -24.04
C GLU A 362 0.82 -21.10 -24.97
N GLN A 363 -0.36 -20.78 -24.46
CA GLN A 363 -1.58 -20.64 -25.26
C GLN A 363 -1.66 -19.31 -26.03
N GLY A 364 -0.75 -18.38 -25.76
CA GLY A 364 -0.76 -17.05 -26.38
C GLY A 364 -1.90 -16.16 -25.91
N LEU A 365 -2.40 -16.39 -24.68
CA LEU A 365 -3.46 -15.55 -24.12
C LEU A 365 -2.99 -14.11 -23.94
N SER A 366 -3.92 -13.17 -24.13
CA SER A 366 -3.69 -11.74 -23.88
C SER A 366 -3.45 -11.47 -22.39
N PRO A 367 -2.80 -10.33 -22.04
CA PRO A 367 -2.62 -9.96 -20.64
C PRO A 367 -3.94 -9.94 -19.84
N GLN A 368 -5.03 -9.46 -20.44
CA GLN A 368 -6.35 -9.35 -19.81
C GLN A 368 -6.96 -10.73 -19.53
N GLU A 369 -6.76 -11.70 -20.42
CA GLU A 369 -7.18 -13.09 -20.19
C GLU A 369 -6.35 -13.74 -19.09
N ILE A 370 -5.06 -13.42 -18.99
CA ILE A 370 -4.21 -13.88 -17.89
C ILE A 370 -4.67 -13.27 -16.55
N GLU A 371 -5.03 -11.99 -16.51
CA GLU A 371 -5.65 -11.36 -15.32
C GLU A 371 -6.91 -12.10 -14.88
N ALA A 372 -7.78 -12.43 -15.83
CA ALA A 372 -9.04 -13.12 -15.56
C ALA A 372 -8.84 -14.50 -14.90
N ILE A 373 -7.71 -15.18 -15.15
CA ILE A 373 -7.39 -16.48 -14.52
C ILE A 373 -7.26 -16.36 -13.00
N TYR A 374 -6.59 -15.32 -12.50
CA TYR A 374 -6.32 -15.18 -11.06
C TYR A 374 -7.29 -14.23 -10.33
N ALA A 375 -8.06 -13.41 -11.07
CA ALA A 375 -8.98 -12.43 -10.48
C ALA A 375 -9.95 -13.02 -9.42
N PRO A 376 -10.56 -14.22 -9.60
CA PRO A 376 -11.45 -14.78 -8.59
C PRO A 376 -10.74 -15.13 -7.27
N ALA A 377 -9.52 -15.67 -7.34
CA ALA A 377 -8.74 -16.02 -6.15
C ALA A 377 -8.19 -14.76 -5.46
N LEU A 378 -7.80 -13.76 -6.24
CA LEU A 378 -7.37 -12.45 -5.75
C LEU A 378 -8.50 -11.72 -5.02
N ALA A 379 -9.74 -11.78 -5.52
CA ALA A 379 -10.91 -11.19 -4.86
C ALA A 379 -11.14 -11.80 -3.46
N LYS A 380 -11.07 -13.14 -3.35
CA LYS A 380 -11.17 -13.84 -2.06
C LYS A 380 -10.07 -13.42 -1.09
N PHE A 381 -8.84 -13.27 -1.56
CA PHE A 381 -7.75 -12.77 -0.73
C PHE A 381 -7.98 -11.33 -0.25
N LYS A 382 -8.50 -10.45 -1.13
CA LYS A 382 -8.85 -9.06 -0.78
C LYS A 382 -9.91 -8.98 0.32
N GLU A 383 -10.82 -9.94 0.38
CA GLU A 383 -11.81 -10.10 1.45
C GLU A 383 -11.19 -10.70 2.73
N GLU A 384 -10.45 -11.81 2.62
CA GLU A 384 -9.81 -12.49 3.75
C GLU A 384 -8.87 -11.55 4.51
N ARG A 385 -8.05 -10.79 3.78
CA ARG A 385 -7.03 -9.92 4.39
C ARG A 385 -7.61 -8.83 5.30
N GLN A 386 -8.88 -8.44 5.12
CA GLN A 386 -9.52 -7.38 5.91
C GLN A 386 -9.48 -7.66 7.42
N GLN A 387 -9.50 -8.94 7.81
CA GLN A 387 -9.46 -9.38 9.20
C GLN A 387 -8.12 -9.09 9.89
N TYR A 388 -7.07 -8.82 9.10
CA TYR A 388 -5.69 -8.69 9.57
C TYR A 388 -5.12 -7.29 9.33
N LEU A 389 -5.91 -6.37 8.78
CA LEU A 389 -5.46 -5.00 8.55
C LEU A 389 -5.45 -4.21 9.85
N LEU A 390 -4.32 -3.58 10.13
CA LEU A 390 -4.11 -2.73 11.31
C LEU A 390 -4.40 -1.27 11.00
N TYR A 391 -4.10 -0.89 9.77
CA TYR A 391 -4.35 0.44 9.27
C TYR A 391 -5.65 0.35 8.51
N GLY A 392 -6.67 0.97 9.09
CA GLY A 392 -7.99 1.01 8.50
C GLY A 392 -7.94 1.53 7.07
N PRO A 393 -9.04 1.37 6.30
CA PRO A 393 -9.17 2.14 5.08
C PRO A 393 -8.85 3.59 5.42
N VAL A 394 -8.17 4.28 4.50
CA VAL A 394 -8.26 5.74 4.49
C VAL A 394 -9.75 6.04 4.64
N PRO A 395 -10.20 6.90 5.57
CA PRO A 395 -11.46 7.59 5.30
C PRO A 395 -11.28 8.12 3.89
N ALA A 396 -12.04 7.59 2.93
CA ALA A 396 -11.66 7.53 1.52
C ALA A 396 -10.77 8.72 1.10
N LYS A 397 -9.67 8.47 0.38
CA LYS A 397 -9.05 9.53 -0.42
C LYS A 397 -10.22 10.12 -1.22
N ASP A 398 -10.68 11.28 -0.76
CA ASP A 398 -12.02 11.87 -0.88
C ASP A 398 -13.14 11.19 -0.05
N GLY A 399 -13.53 11.79 1.08
CA GLY A 399 -14.56 11.29 1.98
C GLY A 399 -15.86 10.87 1.29
N GLY A 400 -16.58 9.89 1.85
CA GLY A 400 -18.01 9.78 1.55
C GLY A 400 -18.67 11.14 1.77
N ILE A 401 -19.71 11.48 1.00
CA ILE A 401 -20.18 12.86 0.94
C ILE A 401 -20.53 13.38 2.34
N LYS A 402 -19.68 14.24 2.88
CA LYS A 402 -19.89 14.83 4.20
C LYS A 402 -20.87 15.97 4.05
N ILE A 403 -21.88 16.03 4.90
CA ILE A 403 -22.88 17.10 4.82
C ILE A 403 -22.84 17.85 6.15
N PHE A 404 -22.65 19.16 6.07
CA PHE A 404 -22.64 20.07 7.21
C PHE A 404 -23.85 21.01 7.11
N VAL A 405 -24.54 21.20 8.22
CA VAL A 405 -25.58 22.22 8.36
C VAL A 405 -25.17 23.15 9.48
N ASN A 406 -25.02 24.45 9.20
CA ASN A 406 -24.52 25.44 10.16
C ASN A 406 -23.23 24.98 10.88
N ASN A 407 -22.28 24.41 10.13
CA ASN A 407 -21.02 23.83 10.61
C ASN A 407 -21.13 22.53 11.46
N HIS A 408 -22.31 21.92 11.57
CA HIS A 408 -22.47 20.63 12.23
C HIS A 408 -22.58 19.49 11.22
N GLN A 409 -21.72 18.47 11.34
CA GLN A 409 -21.76 17.31 10.46
C GLN A 409 -23.01 16.46 10.73
N VAL A 410 -23.73 16.14 9.68
CA VAL A 410 -24.90 15.26 9.70
C VAL A 410 -24.45 13.86 9.33
N ASN A 411 -24.79 12.89 10.19
CA ASN A 411 -24.54 11.48 9.93
C ASN A 411 -25.81 10.81 9.42
N PHE A 412 -25.66 9.91 8.47
CA PHE A 412 -26.78 9.23 7.83
C PHE A 412 -26.73 7.73 8.08
N ASP A 413 -27.90 7.14 8.31
CA ASP A 413 -28.10 5.70 8.39
C ASP A 413 -28.14 5.04 7.01
N VAL A 414 -28.54 5.78 5.98
CA VAL A 414 -28.42 5.44 4.56
C VAL A 414 -27.44 6.39 3.88
N PRO A 415 -26.41 5.93 3.15
CA PRO A 415 -25.40 6.81 2.60
C PRO A 415 -25.98 7.75 1.53
N PRO A 416 -25.57 9.04 1.51
CA PRO A 416 -25.92 9.95 0.44
C PRO A 416 -25.25 9.53 -0.87
N TYR A 417 -25.87 9.86 -2.01
CA TYR A 417 -25.32 9.51 -3.32
C TYR A 417 -25.66 10.56 -4.39
N LEU A 418 -24.87 10.60 -5.47
CA LEU A 418 -25.18 11.41 -6.65
C LEU A 418 -26.05 10.60 -7.62
N ASP A 419 -27.16 11.17 -8.08
CA ASP A 419 -28.00 10.58 -9.12
C ASP A 419 -27.38 10.74 -10.53
N GLU A 420 -28.07 10.25 -11.54
CA GLU A 420 -27.66 10.33 -12.95
C GLU A 420 -27.51 11.77 -13.48
N ASN A 421 -28.12 12.76 -12.81
CA ASN A 421 -28.03 14.18 -13.15
C ASN A 421 -26.98 14.92 -12.29
N ASN A 422 -26.11 14.19 -11.59
CA ASN A 422 -25.13 14.73 -10.65
C ASN A 422 -25.78 15.58 -9.54
N ARG A 423 -26.97 15.19 -9.07
CA ARG A 423 -27.65 15.81 -7.92
C ARG A 423 -27.44 14.93 -6.69
N LEU A 424 -27.05 15.56 -5.58
CA LEU A 424 -26.83 14.86 -4.33
C LEU A 424 -28.15 14.58 -3.62
N LEU A 425 -28.44 13.31 -3.47
CA LEU A 425 -29.61 12.76 -2.80
C LEU A 425 -29.22 12.33 -1.39
N VAL A 426 -29.96 12.81 -0.39
CA VAL A 426 -29.63 12.63 1.04
C VAL A 426 -30.86 12.16 1.81
N PRO A 427 -30.73 11.30 2.85
CA PRO A 427 -31.86 10.93 3.68
C PRO A 427 -32.47 12.15 4.36
N PHE A 428 -33.74 12.39 4.05
CA PHE A 428 -34.29 13.72 4.26
C PHE A 428 -34.53 14.07 5.74
N ARG A 429 -34.92 13.09 6.55
CA ARG A 429 -35.23 13.33 7.96
C ARG A 429 -34.03 13.90 8.72
N ALA A 430 -32.87 13.28 8.57
CA ALA A 430 -31.63 13.70 9.24
C ALA A 430 -31.20 15.11 8.82
N ILE A 431 -31.34 15.46 7.54
CA ILE A 431 -30.96 16.80 7.08
C ILE A 431 -31.96 17.87 7.55
N ALA A 432 -33.26 17.59 7.53
CA ALA A 432 -34.26 18.57 7.94
C ALA A 432 -34.23 18.87 9.44
N GLU A 433 -33.99 17.86 10.28
CA GLU A 433 -33.74 18.03 11.71
C GLU A 433 -32.52 18.93 11.96
N ALA A 434 -31.42 18.70 11.24
CA ALA A 434 -30.23 19.53 11.32
C ALA A 434 -30.47 20.98 10.83
N MET A 435 -31.41 21.19 9.91
CA MET A 435 -31.85 22.51 9.44
C MET A 435 -32.84 23.21 10.40
N GLY A 436 -33.31 22.52 11.45
CA GLY A 436 -34.34 23.02 12.36
C GLY A 436 -35.74 23.09 11.74
N ALA A 437 -36.01 22.27 10.71
CA ALA A 437 -37.31 22.18 10.04
C ALA A 437 -38.12 20.97 10.53
N GLY A 438 -39.43 21.14 10.67
CA GLY A 438 -40.37 20.05 10.92
C GLY A 438 -40.63 19.26 9.65
N VAL A 439 -40.73 17.92 9.77
CA VAL A 439 -40.97 17.03 8.63
C VAL A 439 -42.13 16.09 8.91
N HIS A 440 -43.00 15.99 7.92
CA HIS A 440 -44.11 15.05 7.92
C HIS A 440 -44.14 14.26 6.61
N TRP A 441 -44.22 12.95 6.72
CA TRP A 441 -44.50 12.08 5.58
C TRP A 441 -46.01 11.97 5.40
N LEU A 442 -46.50 12.24 4.20
CA LEU A 442 -47.89 12.13 3.78
C LEU A 442 -48.03 10.88 2.90
N PRO A 443 -48.43 9.72 3.46
CA PRO A 443 -48.39 8.46 2.75
C PRO A 443 -49.37 8.39 1.58
N ASP A 444 -50.55 8.99 1.71
CA ASP A 444 -51.62 8.93 0.69
C ASP A 444 -51.22 9.63 -0.61
N THR A 445 -50.40 10.68 -0.53
CA THR A 445 -49.92 11.44 -1.68
C THR A 445 -48.45 11.17 -2.00
N LYS A 446 -47.78 10.28 -1.24
CA LYS A 446 -46.33 10.04 -1.29
C LYS A 446 -45.50 11.33 -1.21
N GLN A 447 -45.96 12.27 -0.38
CA GLN A 447 -45.32 13.57 -0.24
C GLN A 447 -44.54 13.68 1.06
N VAL A 448 -43.43 14.39 0.97
CA VAL A 448 -42.73 14.92 2.13
C VAL A 448 -43.12 16.38 2.30
N SER A 449 -43.70 16.71 3.45
CA SER A 449 -43.97 18.08 3.86
C SER A 449 -42.88 18.58 4.79
N VAL A 450 -42.33 19.75 4.47
CA VAL A 450 -41.28 20.43 5.22
C VAL A 450 -41.83 21.76 5.70
N VAL A 451 -41.74 22.03 6.99
CA VAL A 451 -42.15 23.30 7.59
C VAL A 451 -40.98 23.87 8.36
N GLY A 452 -40.43 24.97 7.87
CA GLY A 452 -39.27 25.60 8.48
C GLY A 452 -39.06 27.00 7.92
N ARG A 453 -38.54 27.91 8.74
CA ARG A 453 -38.17 29.28 8.32
C ARG A 453 -39.30 30.05 7.61
N GLY A 454 -40.54 29.87 8.07
CA GLY A 454 -41.72 30.51 7.49
C GLY A 454 -42.12 30.00 6.09
N ARG A 455 -41.59 28.84 5.68
CA ARG A 455 -41.91 28.20 4.40
C ARG A 455 -42.48 26.81 4.60
N ILE A 456 -43.39 26.43 3.69
CA ILE A 456 -43.94 25.09 3.55
C ILE A 456 -43.49 24.55 2.19
N ILE A 457 -42.80 23.42 2.19
CA ILE A 457 -42.31 22.75 0.99
C ILE A 457 -42.95 21.37 0.90
N LEU A 458 -43.54 21.05 -0.25
CA LEU A 458 -44.06 19.72 -0.56
C LEU A 458 -43.25 19.11 -1.70
N LEU A 459 -42.70 17.92 -1.46
CA LEU A 459 -41.93 17.14 -2.42
C LEU A 459 -42.63 15.79 -2.64
N THR A 460 -43.04 15.50 -3.87
CA THR A 460 -43.68 14.22 -4.21
C THR A 460 -42.62 13.24 -4.72
N VAL A 461 -42.60 12.02 -4.19
CA VAL A 461 -41.66 10.98 -4.64
C VAL A 461 -41.89 10.63 -6.11
N GLY A 462 -40.83 10.69 -6.92
CA GLY A 462 -40.85 10.45 -8.36
C GLY A 462 -41.34 11.63 -9.20
N ASP A 463 -41.61 12.79 -8.60
CA ASP A 463 -42.03 14.01 -9.29
C ASP A 463 -40.86 15.00 -9.44
N HIS A 464 -40.78 15.63 -10.60
CA HIS A 464 -39.80 16.66 -10.93
C HIS A 464 -40.24 18.05 -10.45
N SER A 465 -41.30 18.14 -9.64
CA SER A 465 -41.79 19.41 -9.12
C SER A 465 -41.83 19.43 -7.58
N ALA A 466 -41.62 20.61 -7.03
CA ALA A 466 -41.77 20.93 -5.62
C ALA A 466 -42.76 22.08 -5.47
N VAL A 467 -43.63 22.03 -4.46
CA VAL A 467 -44.53 23.15 -4.14
C VAL A 467 -43.97 23.90 -2.94
N VAL A 468 -43.62 25.18 -3.12
CA VAL A 468 -43.08 26.04 -2.05
C VAL A 468 -44.08 27.17 -1.81
N ASN A 469 -44.65 27.24 -0.62
CA ASN A 469 -45.68 28.22 -0.25
C ASN A 469 -46.88 28.31 -1.24
N GLY A 470 -47.20 27.19 -1.89
CA GLY A 470 -48.28 27.09 -2.88
C GLY A 470 -47.87 27.33 -4.33
N GLU A 471 -46.62 27.74 -4.59
CA GLU A 471 -46.08 27.92 -5.94
C GLU A 471 -45.28 26.68 -6.39
N THR A 472 -45.44 26.28 -7.65
CA THR A 472 -44.75 25.12 -8.21
C THR A 472 -43.38 25.50 -8.78
N HIS A 473 -42.34 24.78 -8.37
CA HIS A 473 -40.97 24.90 -8.84
C HIS A 473 -40.52 23.59 -9.49
N MET A 474 -39.88 23.66 -10.66
CA MET A 474 -39.33 22.50 -11.35
C MET A 474 -37.94 22.14 -10.83
N MET A 475 -37.63 20.85 -10.83
CA MET A 475 -36.37 20.24 -10.45
C MET A 475 -35.93 19.27 -11.55
N ASP A 476 -34.62 19.23 -11.81
CA ASP A 476 -33.99 18.30 -12.74
C ASP A 476 -33.73 16.90 -12.17
N THR A 477 -34.27 16.62 -11.00
CA THR A 477 -34.15 15.35 -10.28
C THR A 477 -35.43 15.14 -9.47
N THR A 478 -35.65 13.92 -8.95
CA THR A 478 -36.84 13.58 -8.19
C THR A 478 -36.47 13.08 -6.79
N PRO A 479 -37.32 13.32 -5.77
CA PRO A 479 -37.24 12.59 -4.52
C PRO A 479 -37.46 11.10 -4.76
N VAL A 480 -36.68 10.25 -4.10
CA VAL A 480 -36.77 8.79 -4.23
C VAL A 480 -36.94 8.12 -2.87
N ILE A 481 -37.45 6.90 -2.86
CA ILE A 481 -37.39 6.05 -1.67
C ILE A 481 -36.33 5.00 -1.91
N ARG A 482 -35.31 4.96 -1.05
CA ARG A 482 -34.21 4.00 -1.08
C ARG A 482 -33.94 3.50 0.33
N ASP A 483 -33.80 2.19 0.48
CA ASP A 483 -33.51 1.54 1.77
C ASP A 483 -34.47 1.95 2.91
N GLY A 484 -35.75 2.15 2.57
CA GLY A 484 -36.78 2.58 3.54
C GLY A 484 -36.63 4.03 4.03
N ARG A 485 -35.84 4.85 3.34
CA ARG A 485 -35.70 6.29 3.58
C ARG A 485 -36.12 7.06 2.33
N THR A 486 -36.83 8.17 2.54
CA THR A 486 -37.04 9.15 1.47
C THR A 486 -35.77 9.99 1.35
N LEU A 487 -35.12 9.90 0.20
CA LEU A 487 -33.98 10.71 -0.16
C LEU A 487 -34.46 11.86 -1.04
N VAL A 488 -33.94 13.05 -0.77
CA VAL A 488 -34.30 14.25 -1.53
C VAL A 488 -33.04 14.95 -2.06
N PRO A 489 -33.19 15.72 -3.14
CA PRO A 489 -32.15 16.62 -3.64
C PRO A 489 -31.79 17.71 -2.63
N VAL A 490 -30.60 17.62 -2.02
CA VAL A 490 -30.23 18.50 -0.90
C VAL A 490 -30.18 19.99 -1.27
N ARG A 491 -29.79 20.29 -2.52
CA ARG A 491 -29.70 21.66 -3.03
C ARG A 491 -31.05 22.37 -2.99
N TYR A 492 -32.06 21.74 -3.60
CA TYR A 492 -33.40 22.31 -3.70
C TYR A 492 -34.00 22.53 -2.32
N VAL A 493 -33.87 21.57 -1.41
CA VAL A 493 -34.36 21.75 -0.03
C VAL A 493 -33.64 22.91 0.67
N GLY A 494 -32.31 22.93 0.63
CA GLY A 494 -31.54 23.98 1.29
C GLY A 494 -31.95 25.37 0.78
N GLU A 495 -32.01 25.55 -0.54
CA GLU A 495 -32.40 26.81 -1.18
C GLU A 495 -33.86 27.19 -0.93
N PHE A 496 -34.79 26.22 -0.99
CA PHE A 496 -36.20 26.45 -0.67
C PHE A 496 -36.40 26.83 0.79
N LEU A 497 -35.54 26.41 1.71
CA LEU A 497 -35.54 26.88 3.11
C LEU A 497 -34.74 28.17 3.32
N GLN A 498 -34.39 28.90 2.24
CA GLN A 498 -33.60 30.14 2.26
C GLN A 498 -32.14 29.96 2.70
N GLY A 499 -31.61 28.74 2.60
CA GLY A 499 -30.20 28.44 2.83
C GLY A 499 -29.37 28.60 1.56
N VAL A 500 -28.06 28.77 1.76
CA VAL A 500 -27.03 28.72 0.72
C VAL A 500 -26.38 27.34 0.77
N VAL A 501 -26.40 26.62 -0.35
CA VAL A 501 -25.83 25.27 -0.47
C VAL A 501 -24.55 25.31 -1.30
N HIS A 502 -23.44 24.91 -0.69
CA HIS A 502 -22.13 24.82 -1.35
C HIS A 502 -21.71 23.36 -1.49
N TRP A 503 -21.25 22.96 -2.68
CA TRP A 503 -20.67 21.64 -2.95
C TRP A 503 -19.18 21.78 -3.22
N ASP A 504 -18.35 21.03 -2.49
CA ASP A 504 -16.94 20.85 -2.74
C ASP A 504 -16.69 19.46 -3.36
N GLN A 505 -16.32 19.46 -4.64
CA GLN A 505 -16.08 18.25 -5.42
C GLN A 505 -14.79 17.52 -4.98
N ASN A 506 -13.78 18.24 -4.51
CA ASN A 506 -12.48 17.67 -4.14
C ASN A 506 -12.56 17.03 -2.76
N GLU A 507 -13.27 17.68 -1.84
CA GLU A 507 -13.44 17.16 -0.48
C GLU A 507 -14.62 16.19 -0.35
N LYS A 508 -15.45 16.08 -1.41
CA LYS A 508 -16.74 15.39 -1.41
C LYS A 508 -17.56 15.86 -0.20
N LEU A 509 -17.86 17.16 -0.15
CA LEU A 509 -18.49 17.81 0.99
C LEU A 509 -19.60 18.77 0.55
N VAL A 510 -20.74 18.77 1.25
CA VAL A 510 -21.77 19.80 1.16
C VAL A 510 -21.82 20.61 2.44
N ASP A 511 -21.85 21.93 2.31
CA ASP A 511 -22.05 22.88 3.42
C ASP A 511 -23.33 23.69 3.16
N ILE A 512 -24.22 23.71 4.15
CA ILE A 512 -25.51 24.41 4.10
C ILE A 512 -25.53 25.44 5.22
N LYS A 513 -25.64 26.71 4.83
CA LYS A 513 -25.69 27.86 5.75
C LYS A 513 -26.96 28.63 5.56
N PHE A 514 -27.44 29.24 6.64
CA PHE A 514 -28.72 29.91 6.65
C PHE A 514 -28.71 31.22 7.46
#